data_AF-A0A966QQP2-F1
#
_entry.id   AF-A0A966QQP2-F1
#
_cell.length_a   1.000
_cell.length_b   1.000
_cell.length_c   1.000
_cell.angle_alpha   90.00
_cell.angle_beta   90.00
_cell.angle_gamma   90.00
#
_symmetry.space_group_name_H-M   'P 1'
#
loop_
_entity.id
_entity.type
_entity.pdbx_description
1 polymer ?
#
loop_
_entity_poly.entity_id
_entity_poly.type
_entity_poly.pdbx_seq_one_letter_code
_entity_poly.pdbx_strand_id
1 'polypeptide(L)'
;MPRPSAWMVAFACSPSESSARSAMTHVLHQHPFTPYDREPSTDLAHFRAMPMMEEMLPVEMNDEFRHRIGAKPLDLANWLPRDAETEPTIAMKRELLATRRDEVVALHPGGEAAAEEAARLVAEFCGVTLTTHGIDALVEASLLVADDLTVLAPVGDQLLFVAGVVCSPSRWKLASKMGTDMLATHQPVSRYAEHIGAAVDT
;
A
#
# COMPACT_ATOMS: atom_id res chain seq x y z
N MET A 1 -11.56 36.93 22.41
CA MET A 1 -11.77 35.84 21.43
C MET A 1 -10.56 34.92 21.45
N PRO A 2 -10.66 33.70 22.02
CA PRO A 2 -9.67 32.65 21.82
C PRO A 2 -10.17 31.58 20.84
N ARG A 3 -9.21 30.95 20.16
CA ARG A 3 -9.32 29.95 19.08
C ARG A 3 -9.90 28.61 19.57
N PRO A 4 -10.55 27.79 18.72
CA PRO A 4 -10.98 26.46 19.10
C PRO A 4 -9.80 25.49 19.12
N SER A 5 -9.68 24.76 20.22
CA SER A 5 -8.84 23.58 20.42
C SER A 5 -9.48 22.36 19.74
N ALA A 6 -8.71 21.68 18.89
CA ALA A 6 -9.09 20.37 18.36
C ALA A 6 -8.60 19.28 19.34
N TRP A 7 -9.52 18.41 19.76
CA TRP A 7 -9.25 17.25 20.61
C TRP A 7 -8.97 16.03 19.72
N MET A 8 -7.88 15.31 19.99
CA MET A 8 -7.62 13.99 19.44
C MET A 8 -8.15 12.96 20.44
N VAL A 9 -9.14 12.16 20.03
CA VAL A 9 -9.65 11.04 20.83
C VAL A 9 -8.96 9.77 20.35
N ALA A 10 -8.08 9.20 21.17
CA ALA A 10 -7.59 7.84 21.01
C ALA A 10 -8.50 6.91 21.82
N PHE A 11 -9.14 5.95 21.16
CA PHE A 11 -9.94 4.92 21.82
C PHE A 11 -9.10 3.66 21.92
N ALA A 12 -8.67 3.30 23.14
CA ALA A 12 -8.05 2.02 23.44
C ALA A 12 -9.15 1.07 23.96
N CYS A 13 -9.46 0.01 23.20
CA CYS A 13 -10.32 -1.07 23.68
C CYS A 13 -9.47 -2.24 24.20
N SER A 14 -9.69 -2.60 25.46
CA SER A 14 -9.09 -3.74 26.16
C SER A 14 -9.57 -5.08 25.56
N PRO A 15 -8.75 -6.14 25.52
CA PRO A 15 -9.11 -7.42 24.92
C PRO A 15 -9.82 -8.33 25.93
N SER A 16 -11.09 -8.64 25.68
CA SER A 16 -11.74 -9.80 26.27
C SER A 16 -12.79 -10.41 25.34
N GLU A 17 -12.60 -11.71 25.07
CA GLU A 17 -13.56 -12.73 24.60
C GLU A 17 -14.03 -12.71 23.13
N SER A 18 -13.37 -13.59 22.35
CA SER A 18 -13.91 -14.60 21.41
C SER A 18 -15.30 -14.40 20.77
N SER A 19 -15.32 -14.31 19.43
CA SER A 19 -16.05 -15.24 18.54
C SER A 19 -15.79 -14.87 17.08
N ALA A 20 -15.36 -15.86 16.29
CA ALA A 20 -15.20 -15.77 14.85
C ALA A 20 -16.48 -15.32 14.14
N ARG A 21 -16.37 -14.31 13.28
CA ARG A 21 -17.21 -14.02 12.10
C ARG A 21 -16.55 -12.88 11.33
N SER A 22 -15.96 -13.23 10.18
CA SER A 22 -15.18 -12.33 9.33
C SER A 22 -16.10 -11.49 8.45
N ALA A 23 -15.93 -10.17 8.50
CA ALA A 23 -16.52 -9.20 7.59
C ALA A 23 -15.53 -8.04 7.43
N MET A 24 -15.41 -7.52 6.19
CA MET A 24 -14.27 -6.74 5.68
C MET A 24 -13.86 -5.53 6.53
N THR A 25 -12.55 -5.29 6.55
CA THR A 25 -11.86 -4.21 7.26
C THR A 25 -11.56 -3.05 6.30
N HIS A 26 -12.40 -2.02 6.27
CA HIS A 26 -12.13 -0.79 5.51
C HIS A 26 -12.06 0.43 6.41
N VAL A 27 -11.07 1.29 6.16
CA VAL A 27 -10.89 2.58 6.83
C VAL A 27 -12.07 3.48 6.49
N LEU A 28 -12.82 3.92 7.50
CA LEU A 28 -13.99 4.78 7.32
C LEU A 28 -13.54 6.20 6.99
N HIS A 29 -13.81 6.67 5.78
CA HIS A 29 -13.52 8.03 5.34
C HIS A 29 -14.82 8.73 4.92
N GLN A 30 -15.15 9.84 5.58
CA GLN A 30 -16.33 10.68 5.28
C GLN A 30 -16.13 11.57 4.04
N HIS A 31 -14.94 11.59 3.47
CA HIS A 31 -14.62 12.29 2.24
C HIS A 31 -13.82 11.34 1.37
N PRO A 32 -14.32 10.95 0.18
CA PRO A 32 -13.56 10.10 -0.71
C PRO A 32 -12.26 10.83 -1.10
N PHE A 33 -11.12 10.31 -0.64
CA PHE A 33 -9.80 10.92 -0.78
C PHE A 33 -9.19 10.63 -2.14
N THR A 34 -9.45 9.44 -2.67
CA THR A 34 -9.34 9.17 -4.09
C THR A 34 -10.70 9.40 -4.75
N PRO A 35 -10.80 9.67 -6.06
CA PRO A 35 -12.08 9.76 -6.76
C PRO A 35 -12.92 8.46 -6.72
N TYR A 36 -12.40 7.41 -6.07
CA TYR A 36 -12.87 6.04 -6.14
C TYR A 36 -13.27 5.47 -4.78
N ASP A 37 -12.86 6.12 -3.70
CA ASP A 37 -13.34 5.83 -2.36
C ASP A 37 -14.88 5.92 -2.39
N ARG A 38 -15.56 4.85 -1.98
CA ARG A 38 -16.99 4.89 -1.70
C ARG A 38 -17.14 5.29 -0.24
N GLU A 39 -18.15 6.11 0.06
CA GLU A 39 -18.53 6.29 1.45
C GLU A 39 -18.85 4.91 2.03
N PRO A 40 -18.26 4.58 3.20
CA PRO A 40 -18.54 3.31 3.83
C PRO A 40 -20.01 3.23 4.23
N SER A 41 -20.53 2.00 4.31
CA SER A 41 -21.87 1.76 4.82
C SER A 41 -22.04 2.39 6.20
N THR A 42 -23.20 3.00 6.45
CA THR A 42 -23.58 3.47 7.79
C THR A 42 -23.92 2.31 8.74
N ASP A 43 -24.03 1.09 8.23
CA ASP A 43 -24.17 -0.13 9.03
C ASP A 43 -22.82 -0.54 9.64
N LEU A 44 -22.63 -0.18 10.91
CA LEU A 44 -21.43 -0.48 11.68
C LEU A 44 -21.42 -1.91 12.25
N ALA A 45 -22.47 -2.72 12.06
CA ALA A 45 -22.52 -4.08 12.61
C ALA A 45 -21.35 -4.96 12.12
N HIS A 46 -20.78 -4.61 10.97
CA HIS A 46 -19.68 -5.32 10.32
C HIS A 46 -18.32 -4.66 10.53
N PHE A 47 -18.26 -3.47 11.14
CA PHE A 47 -17.00 -2.80 11.41
C PHE A 47 -16.19 -3.57 12.46
N ARG A 48 -14.91 -3.81 12.18
CA ARG A 48 -13.94 -4.36 13.11
C ARG A 48 -12.69 -3.50 13.07
N ALA A 49 -12.31 -2.95 14.23
CA ALA A 49 -10.99 -2.36 14.39
C ALA A 49 -10.03 -3.48 14.76
N MET A 50 -9.06 -3.76 13.90
CA MET A 50 -7.92 -4.58 14.31
C MET A 50 -6.95 -3.70 15.09
N PRO A 51 -6.48 -4.12 16.27
CA PRO A 51 -5.43 -3.40 16.97
C PRO A 51 -4.17 -3.39 16.09
N MET A 52 -3.50 -2.24 16.01
CA MET A 52 -2.14 -2.21 15.48
C MET A 52 -1.27 -3.17 16.30
N MET A 53 -0.43 -3.94 15.62
CA MET A 53 0.56 -4.79 16.28
C MET A 53 1.42 -3.92 17.20
N GLU A 54 1.66 -4.38 18.44
CA GLU A 54 2.41 -3.61 19.45
C GLU A 54 3.83 -3.26 18.96
N GLU A 55 4.44 -4.17 18.19
CA GLU A 55 5.75 -3.96 17.56
C GLU A 55 5.78 -2.85 16.49
N MET A 56 4.60 -2.45 15.99
CA MET A 56 4.45 -1.35 15.04
C MET A 56 4.11 -0.01 15.71
N LEU A 57 3.92 0.00 17.03
CA LEU A 57 3.68 1.24 17.75
C LEU A 57 4.95 2.09 17.77
N PRO A 58 4.83 3.42 17.66
CA PRO A 58 5.97 4.32 17.79
C PRO A 58 6.64 4.12 19.16
N VAL A 59 7.95 3.86 19.16
CA VAL A 59 8.74 3.88 20.39
C VAL A 59 9.09 5.32 20.71
N GLU A 60 8.52 5.85 21.79
CA GLU A 60 8.86 7.17 22.32
C GLU A 60 10.33 7.19 22.75
N MET A 61 11.12 8.12 22.19
CA MET A 61 12.53 8.29 22.54
C MET A 61 12.82 9.68 23.10
N ASN A 62 12.23 10.71 22.49
CA ASN A 62 12.25 12.10 22.90
C ASN A 62 11.03 12.84 22.32
N ASP A 63 10.85 14.10 22.68
CA ASP A 63 9.73 14.94 22.18
C ASP A 63 9.89 15.40 20.71
N GLU A 64 10.91 14.91 19.98
CA GLU A 64 11.19 15.34 18.60
C GLU A 64 10.75 14.29 17.57
N PHE A 65 9.85 14.70 16.67
CA PHE A 65 9.45 13.88 15.54
C PHE A 65 10.57 13.76 14.49
N ARG A 66 10.94 12.52 14.14
CA ARG A 66 11.89 12.23 13.07
C ARG A 66 11.45 11.00 12.27
N HIS A 67 11.52 11.10 10.94
CA HIS A 67 11.30 9.95 10.05
C HIS A 67 12.45 8.94 10.22
N ARG A 68 12.13 7.64 10.21
CA ARG A 68 13.11 6.55 10.33
C ARG A 68 12.88 5.52 9.25
N ILE A 69 13.96 4.92 8.75
CA ILE A 69 13.88 3.72 7.93
C ILE A 69 13.76 2.53 8.89
N GLY A 70 12.56 1.97 8.99
CA GLY A 70 12.26 0.80 9.83
C GLY A 70 12.48 -0.54 9.13
N ALA A 71 13.42 -0.62 8.19
CA ALA A 71 13.66 -1.83 7.41
C ALA A 71 14.17 -2.97 8.31
N LYS A 72 13.65 -4.17 8.08
CA LYS A 72 14.07 -5.42 8.74
C LYS A 72 14.37 -6.46 7.66
N PRO A 73 15.24 -7.45 7.91
CA PRO A 73 15.41 -8.58 7.01
C PRO A 73 14.07 -9.24 6.70
N LEU A 74 13.85 -9.59 5.43
CA LEU A 74 12.61 -10.20 4.98
C LEU A 74 12.60 -11.70 5.34
N ASP A 75 11.53 -12.17 5.98
CA ASP A 75 11.26 -13.61 6.13
C ASP A 75 10.65 -14.15 4.84
N LEU A 76 11.48 -14.83 4.03
CA LEU A 76 11.06 -15.38 2.75
C LEU A 76 9.97 -16.46 2.86
N ALA A 77 9.82 -17.12 4.02
CA ALA A 77 8.76 -18.10 4.22
C ALA A 77 7.38 -17.44 4.40
N ASN A 78 7.36 -16.17 4.84
CA ASN A 78 6.15 -15.41 5.15
C ASN A 78 6.11 -14.05 4.43
N TRP A 79 6.69 -13.97 3.22
CA TRP A 79 6.89 -12.71 2.51
C TRP A 79 5.58 -11.94 2.25
N LEU A 80 4.59 -12.58 1.64
CA LEU A 80 3.31 -11.98 1.28
C LEU A 80 2.19 -12.71 2.05
N PRO A 81 1.94 -12.32 3.31
CA PRO A 81 1.02 -13.04 4.19
C PRO A 81 -0.41 -12.97 3.67
N ARG A 82 -1.16 -14.02 3.96
CA ARG A 82 -2.57 -14.16 3.58
C ARG A 82 -3.42 -14.24 4.84
N ASP A 83 -4.49 -13.47 4.87
CA ASP A 83 -5.39 -13.39 6.01
C ASP A 83 -6.86 -13.27 5.55
N ALA A 84 -7.75 -12.95 6.49
CA ALA A 84 -9.17 -12.86 6.22
C ALA A 84 -9.56 -11.66 5.33
N GLU A 85 -8.68 -10.67 5.16
CA GLU A 85 -8.89 -9.49 4.31
C GLU A 85 -8.35 -9.67 2.90
N THR A 86 -7.61 -10.74 2.64
CA THR A 86 -7.04 -10.98 1.32
C THR A 86 -8.13 -11.10 0.24
N GLU A 87 -9.10 -12.01 0.40
CA GLU A 87 -10.14 -12.19 -0.64
C GLU A 87 -11.05 -10.98 -0.82
N PRO A 88 -11.51 -10.30 0.25
CA PRO A 88 -12.09 -8.97 0.16
C PRO A 88 -11.31 -7.99 -0.72
N THR A 89 -10.00 -7.88 -0.48
CA THR A 89 -9.12 -6.96 -1.19
C THR A 89 -8.96 -7.38 -2.65
N ILE A 90 -8.80 -8.67 -2.94
CA ILE A 90 -8.76 -9.19 -4.31
C ILE A 90 -10.06 -8.89 -5.06
N ALA A 91 -11.23 -9.03 -4.43
CA ALA A 91 -12.51 -8.71 -5.05
C ALA A 91 -12.61 -7.22 -5.41
N MET A 92 -12.18 -6.32 -4.52
CA MET A 92 -12.08 -4.89 -4.80
C MET A 92 -11.12 -4.59 -5.97
N LYS A 93 -9.94 -5.21 -5.99
CA LYS A 93 -8.95 -5.06 -7.07
C LYS A 93 -9.53 -5.48 -8.41
N ARG A 94 -10.28 -6.59 -8.48
CA ARG A 94 -10.95 -7.04 -9.70
C ARG A 94 -11.96 -6.01 -10.22
N GLU A 95 -12.76 -5.40 -9.35
CA GLU A 95 -13.70 -4.35 -9.74
C GLU A 95 -12.96 -3.13 -10.31
N LEU A 96 -11.90 -2.67 -9.65
CA LEU A 96 -11.11 -1.53 -10.11
C LEU A 96 -10.35 -1.81 -11.41
N LEU A 97 -9.75 -2.99 -11.56
CA LEU A 97 -9.10 -3.40 -12.81
C LEU A 97 -10.09 -3.48 -13.98
N ALA A 98 -11.33 -3.91 -13.75
CA ALA A 98 -12.35 -4.02 -14.78
C ALA A 98 -12.93 -2.65 -15.18
N THR A 99 -13.08 -1.73 -14.24
CA THR A 99 -13.81 -0.46 -14.45
C THR A 99 -12.91 0.75 -14.61
N ARG A 100 -11.66 0.68 -14.13
CA ARG A 100 -10.75 1.83 -13.91
C ARG A 100 -9.28 1.47 -14.16
N ARG A 101 -9.03 0.54 -15.09
CA ARG A 101 -7.69 0.00 -15.36
C ARG A 101 -6.62 1.09 -15.52
N ASP A 102 -6.90 2.15 -16.28
CA ASP A 102 -5.94 3.21 -16.59
C ASP A 102 -5.53 4.07 -15.37
N GLU A 103 -6.27 3.95 -14.27
CA GLU A 103 -6.03 4.71 -13.04
C GLU A 103 -5.25 3.89 -12.01
N VAL A 104 -5.41 2.56 -12.04
CA VAL A 104 -4.81 1.62 -11.09
C VAL A 104 -3.67 0.79 -11.70
N VAL A 105 -3.48 0.82 -13.01
CA VAL A 105 -2.37 0.17 -13.72
C VAL A 105 -1.60 1.22 -14.51
N ALA A 106 -0.29 1.26 -14.34
CA ALA A 106 0.57 2.14 -15.12
C ALA A 106 1.92 1.47 -15.39
N LEU A 107 2.49 1.83 -16.54
CA LEU A 107 3.78 1.34 -17.03
C LEU A 107 4.53 2.50 -17.67
N HIS A 108 5.78 2.71 -17.23
CA HIS A 108 6.73 3.59 -17.88
C HIS A 108 7.35 2.87 -19.08
N PRO A 109 7.59 3.56 -20.23
CA PRO A 109 8.31 2.98 -21.36
C PRO A 109 9.64 2.33 -20.94
N GLY A 110 9.86 1.06 -21.32
CA GLY A 110 11.06 0.29 -20.95
C GLY A 110 10.95 -0.46 -19.61
N GLY A 111 9.83 -0.33 -18.90
CA GLY A 111 9.55 -1.02 -17.63
C GLY A 111 9.01 -2.46 -17.80
N GLU A 112 8.76 -2.93 -19.02
CA GLU A 112 8.06 -4.18 -19.30
C GLU A 112 8.75 -5.40 -18.68
N ALA A 113 10.07 -5.48 -18.84
CA ALA A 113 10.86 -6.61 -18.33
C ALA A 113 10.87 -6.64 -16.80
N ALA A 114 11.01 -5.47 -16.15
CA ALA A 114 10.99 -5.37 -14.70
C ALA A 114 9.61 -5.70 -14.12
N ALA A 115 8.53 -5.28 -14.79
CA ALA A 115 7.16 -5.63 -14.41
C ALA A 115 6.94 -7.15 -14.46
N GLU A 116 7.40 -7.81 -15.52
CA GLU A 116 7.28 -9.26 -15.68
C GLU A 116 8.14 -10.04 -14.69
N GLU A 117 9.34 -9.55 -14.38
CA GLU A 117 10.19 -10.15 -13.34
C GLU A 117 9.55 -10.06 -11.95
N ALA A 118 9.06 -8.88 -11.56
CA ALA A 118 8.36 -8.70 -10.30
C ALA A 118 7.12 -9.61 -10.20
N ALA A 119 6.37 -9.72 -11.30
CA ALA A 119 5.22 -10.62 -11.38
C ALA A 119 5.62 -12.09 -11.15
N ARG A 120 6.70 -12.56 -11.80
CA ARG A 120 7.21 -13.93 -11.63
C ARG A 120 7.61 -14.22 -10.19
N LEU A 121 8.25 -13.29 -9.49
CA LEU A 121 8.63 -13.47 -8.08
C LEU A 121 7.41 -13.65 -7.18
N VAL A 122 6.38 -12.82 -7.36
CA VAL A 122 5.11 -12.94 -6.61
C VAL A 122 4.43 -14.26 -6.93
N ALA A 123 4.35 -14.63 -8.21
CA ALA A 123 3.71 -15.86 -8.64
C ALA A 123 4.43 -17.12 -8.13
N GLU A 124 5.76 -17.14 -8.15
CA GLU A 124 6.59 -18.19 -7.59
C GLU A 124 6.32 -18.37 -6.09
N PHE A 125 6.31 -17.26 -5.33
CA PHE A 125 5.97 -17.29 -3.92
C PHE A 125 4.56 -17.87 -3.67
N CYS A 126 3.59 -17.51 -4.50
CA CYS A 126 2.22 -18.03 -4.42
C CYS A 126 2.04 -19.44 -5.00
N GLY A 127 3.07 -20.05 -5.60
CA GLY A 127 2.97 -21.35 -6.26
C GLY A 127 2.09 -21.36 -7.51
N VAL A 128 1.95 -20.22 -8.20
CA VAL A 128 1.12 -20.04 -9.38
C VAL A 128 2.00 -19.85 -10.62
N THR A 129 1.60 -20.45 -11.74
CA THR A 129 2.21 -20.18 -13.05
C THR A 129 1.41 -19.08 -13.74
N LEU A 130 2.08 -17.98 -14.08
CA LEU A 130 1.46 -16.90 -14.84
C LEU A 130 1.21 -17.31 -16.28
N THR A 131 0.15 -16.76 -16.86
CA THR A 131 -0.24 -16.99 -18.27
C THR A 131 -0.02 -15.77 -19.15
N THR A 132 0.26 -14.62 -18.55
CA THR A 132 0.45 -13.33 -19.20
C THR A 132 1.89 -12.83 -19.08
N HIS A 133 2.20 -11.74 -19.79
CA HIS A 133 3.55 -11.16 -19.92
C HIS A 133 3.55 -9.65 -19.64
N GLY A 134 4.72 -9.06 -19.42
CA GLY A 134 4.89 -7.62 -19.20
C GLY A 134 4.01 -7.06 -18.09
N ILE A 135 3.32 -5.95 -18.37
CA ILE A 135 2.40 -5.31 -17.40
C ILE A 135 1.19 -6.19 -17.06
N ASP A 136 0.72 -7.03 -17.99
CA ASP A 136 -0.42 -7.90 -17.73
C ASP A 136 -0.03 -9.05 -16.77
N ALA A 137 1.22 -9.51 -16.82
CA ALA A 137 1.78 -10.40 -15.80
C ALA A 137 1.72 -9.77 -14.41
N LEU A 138 2.06 -8.49 -14.30
CA LEU A 138 1.98 -7.76 -13.02
C LEU A 138 0.53 -7.58 -12.55
N VAL A 139 -0.42 -7.39 -13.47
CA VAL A 139 -1.86 -7.38 -13.16
C VAL A 139 -2.31 -8.75 -12.65
N GLU A 140 -1.92 -9.84 -13.30
CA GLU A 140 -2.22 -11.21 -12.88
C GLU A 140 -1.64 -11.49 -11.48
N ALA A 141 -0.37 -11.15 -11.26
CA ALA A 141 0.30 -11.29 -9.96
C ALA A 141 -0.35 -10.43 -8.86
N SER A 142 -0.80 -9.23 -9.18
CA SER A 142 -1.51 -8.37 -8.22
C SER A 142 -2.80 -9.01 -7.70
N LEU A 143 -3.39 -9.94 -8.44
CA LEU A 143 -4.60 -10.66 -8.02
C LEU A 143 -4.32 -11.90 -7.16
N LEU A 144 -3.04 -12.20 -6.90
CA LEU A 144 -2.61 -13.28 -6.01
C LEU A 144 -2.44 -12.80 -4.56
N VAL A 145 -2.18 -11.51 -4.36
CA VAL A 145 -1.86 -10.90 -3.06
C VAL A 145 -2.72 -9.69 -2.75
N ALA A 146 -2.97 -9.43 -1.47
CA ALA A 146 -3.73 -8.25 -1.04
C ALA A 146 -3.00 -6.95 -1.42
N ASP A 147 -1.70 -6.91 -1.18
CA ASP A 147 -0.81 -5.76 -1.36
C ASP A 147 -0.86 -5.14 -2.77
N ASP A 148 -0.74 -3.82 -2.82
CA ASP A 148 -0.48 -3.10 -4.06
C ASP A 148 0.98 -3.31 -4.49
N LEU A 149 1.21 -3.48 -5.80
CA LEU A 149 2.53 -3.76 -6.33
C LEU A 149 3.11 -2.52 -7.01
N THR A 150 4.31 -2.12 -6.61
CA THR A 150 5.11 -1.09 -7.25
C THR A 150 6.48 -1.64 -7.63
N VAL A 151 6.95 -1.28 -8.81
CA VAL A 151 8.20 -1.81 -9.39
C VAL A 151 9.12 -0.64 -9.68
N LEU A 152 10.27 -0.64 -9.04
CA LEU A 152 11.37 0.26 -9.34
C LEU A 152 12.39 -0.47 -10.22
N ALA A 153 12.98 0.22 -11.20
CA ALA A 153 14.04 -0.33 -12.03
C ALA A 153 15.13 0.70 -12.33
N PRO A 154 16.40 0.25 -12.51
CA PRO A 154 17.49 1.15 -12.86
C PRO A 154 17.30 1.68 -14.30
N VAL A 155 17.35 3.00 -14.45
CA VAL A 155 17.35 3.72 -15.72
C VAL A 155 18.52 4.68 -15.71
N GLY A 156 19.63 4.29 -16.35
CA GLY A 156 20.91 4.98 -16.18
C GLY A 156 21.41 4.82 -14.75
N ASP A 157 21.77 5.93 -14.10
CA ASP A 157 22.25 5.96 -12.71
C ASP A 157 21.12 6.18 -11.69
N GLN A 158 19.86 6.15 -12.11
CA GLN A 158 18.70 6.42 -11.25
C GLN A 158 17.80 5.19 -11.11
N LEU A 159 17.23 5.00 -9.92
CA LEU A 159 16.19 4.00 -9.67
C LEU A 159 14.82 4.68 -9.80
N LEU A 160 14.08 4.37 -10.87
CA LEU A 160 12.80 5.02 -11.18
C LEU A 160 11.62 4.09 -10.93
N PHE A 161 10.46 4.67 -10.59
CA PHE A 161 9.19 3.94 -10.55
C PHE A 161 8.70 3.65 -11.98
N VAL A 162 8.78 2.39 -12.40
CA VAL A 162 8.57 1.98 -13.81
C VAL A 162 7.30 1.20 -14.07
N ALA A 163 6.69 0.57 -13.08
CA ALA A 163 5.42 -0.12 -13.25
C ALA A 163 4.68 -0.25 -11.93
N GLY A 164 3.35 -0.21 -11.95
CA GLY A 164 2.57 -0.45 -10.74
C GLY A 164 1.15 -0.90 -11.00
N VAL A 165 0.64 -1.70 -10.06
CA VAL A 165 -0.78 -2.03 -9.92
C VAL A 165 -1.20 -1.61 -8.51
N VAL A 166 -1.86 -0.46 -8.41
CA VAL A 166 -2.14 0.24 -7.15
C VAL A 166 -3.63 0.56 -7.04
N CYS A 167 -4.34 -0.20 -6.23
CA CYS A 167 -5.79 -0.15 -6.05
C CYS A 167 -6.21 0.51 -4.73
N SER A 168 -5.32 0.61 -3.75
CA SER A 168 -5.58 1.17 -2.41
C SER A 168 -4.54 2.21 -1.97
N PRO A 169 -4.22 3.24 -2.78
CA PRO A 169 -3.19 4.20 -2.43
C PRO A 169 -3.58 5.10 -1.24
N SER A 170 -2.66 5.31 -0.31
CA SER A 170 -2.83 6.23 0.82
C SER A 170 -2.64 7.69 0.39
N ARG A 171 -3.69 8.31 -0.16
CA ARG A 171 -3.75 9.76 -0.50
C ARG A 171 -2.79 10.20 -1.62
N TRP A 172 -2.60 9.36 -2.63
CA TRP A 172 -1.84 9.70 -3.84
C TRP A 172 -2.43 9.03 -5.09
N LYS A 173 -2.01 9.48 -6.29
CA LYS A 173 -2.45 8.91 -7.58
C LYS A 173 -1.27 8.24 -8.29
N LEU A 174 -1.48 7.03 -8.80
CA LEU A 174 -0.44 6.24 -9.51
C LEU A 174 0.26 7.05 -10.61
N ALA A 175 -0.53 7.64 -11.52
CA ALA A 175 -0.04 8.42 -12.64
C ALA A 175 0.82 9.63 -12.23
N SER A 176 0.65 10.16 -11.00
CA SER A 176 1.43 11.32 -10.53
C SER A 176 2.87 11.00 -10.12
N LYS A 177 3.20 9.70 -10.02
CA LYS A 177 4.50 9.20 -9.53
C LYS A 177 5.24 8.34 -10.56
N MET A 178 4.59 7.97 -11.66
CA MET A 178 5.22 7.14 -12.68
C MET A 178 6.44 7.85 -13.29
N GLY A 179 7.57 7.16 -13.39
CA GLY A 179 8.84 7.70 -13.90
C GLY A 179 9.62 8.57 -12.94
N THR A 180 9.18 8.75 -11.68
CA THR A 180 9.93 9.51 -10.69
C THR A 180 10.86 8.63 -9.87
N ASP A 181 11.98 9.18 -9.42
CA ASP A 181 12.87 8.55 -8.44
C ASP A 181 12.24 8.51 -7.04
N MET A 182 12.94 7.89 -6.08
CA MET A 182 12.47 7.77 -4.70
C MET A 182 12.28 9.12 -4.01
N LEU A 183 13.20 10.07 -4.20
CA LEU A 183 13.12 11.38 -3.56
C LEU A 183 11.94 12.21 -4.10
N ALA A 184 11.78 12.28 -5.42
CA ALA A 184 10.68 12.97 -6.09
C ALA A 184 9.32 12.31 -5.77
N THR A 185 9.29 10.98 -5.67
CA THR A 185 8.09 10.25 -5.24
C THR A 185 7.61 10.74 -3.88
N HIS A 186 8.53 10.99 -2.95
CA HIS A 186 8.25 11.37 -1.57
C HIS A 186 8.29 12.88 -1.29
N GLN A 187 8.53 13.73 -2.29
CA GLN A 187 8.62 15.18 -2.13
C GLN A 187 7.49 15.81 -1.29
N PRO A 188 6.21 15.40 -1.40
CA PRO A 188 5.12 15.97 -0.59
C PRO A 188 5.19 15.63 0.92
N VAL A 189 6.01 14.65 1.32
CA VAL A 189 6.15 14.23 2.71
C VAL A 189 7.04 15.22 3.44
N SER A 190 6.46 15.97 4.38
CA SER A 190 7.17 16.99 5.16
C SER A 190 8.42 16.41 5.83
N ARG A 191 9.55 17.11 5.70
CA ARG A 191 10.87 16.73 6.25
C ARG A 191 11.43 15.38 5.77
N TYR A 192 10.88 14.77 4.71
CA TYR A 192 11.39 13.49 4.20
C TYR A 192 12.83 13.58 3.72
N ALA A 193 13.12 14.55 2.86
CA ALA A 193 14.47 14.77 2.32
C ALA A 193 15.51 15.02 3.43
N GLU A 194 15.15 15.83 4.43
CA GLU A 194 16.01 16.16 5.57
C GLU A 194 16.30 14.96 6.48
N HIS A 195 15.31 14.10 6.69
CA HIS A 195 15.43 12.99 7.63
C HIS A 195 15.96 11.69 6.99
N ILE A 196 15.62 11.44 5.72
CA ILE A 196 15.78 10.13 5.05
C ILE A 196 16.43 10.22 3.66
N GLY A 197 16.42 11.38 2.99
CA GLY A 197 16.80 11.49 1.57
C GLY A 197 18.15 10.85 1.22
N ALA A 198 19.18 11.05 2.05
CA ALA A 198 20.51 10.49 1.80
C ALA A 198 20.61 8.95 1.92
N ALA A 199 19.64 8.30 2.56
CA ALA A 199 19.67 6.86 2.84
C ALA A 199 18.82 6.02 1.86
N VAL A 200 18.14 6.66 0.90
CA VAL A 200 17.21 5.99 -0.04
C VAL A 200 17.61 6.10 -1.51
N ASP A 201 18.58 6.97 -1.86
CA ASP A 201 19.08 7.19 -3.23
C ASP A 201 20.47 6.55 -3.48
N THR A 202 20.94 5.68 -2.58
CA THR A 202 22.23 4.94 -2.68
C THR A 202 22.05 3.53 -3.19
#